data_AF-A0A800NDM3-F1
#
_entry.id   AF-A0A800NDM3-F1
#
_cell.length_a   1.000
_cell.length_b   1.000
_cell.length_c   1.000
_cell.angle_alpha   90.00
_cell.angle_beta   90.00
_cell.angle_gamma   90.00
#
_symmetry.space_group_name_H-M   'P 1'
#
loop_
_entity.id
_entity.type
_entity.pdbx_description
1 polymer ?
#
loop_
_entity_poly.entity_id
_entity_poly.type
_entity_poly.pdbx_seq_one_letter_code
_entity_poly.pdbx_strand_id
1 'polypeptide(L)' 'VELLIANGAEVNAKDDDDQTPLDWAIKYKQTEIADLLRKHGGKTSEELKAAGK' A
#
# COMPACT_ATOMS: atom_id res chain seq x y z
N VAL A 1 2.14 10.99 -4.42
CA VAL A 1 2.16 9.91 -3.40
C VAL A 1 3.08 10.29 -2.24
N GLU A 2 4.36 10.60 -2.47
CA GLU A 2 5.31 10.93 -1.40
C GLU A 2 4.88 12.09 -0.49
N LEU A 3 4.36 13.19 -1.07
CA LEU A 3 3.81 14.30 -0.29
C LEU A 3 2.65 13.88 0.63
N LEU A 4 1.77 12.98 0.15
CA LEU A 4 0.62 12.52 0.93
C LEU A 4 1.08 11.66 2.11
N ILE A 5 2.02 10.74 1.86
CA ILE A 5 2.61 9.90 2.90
C ILE A 5 3.33 10.78 3.94
N ALA A 6 4.08 11.79 3.50
CA ALA A 6 4.73 12.75 4.40
C ALA A 6 3.75 13.58 5.23
N ASN A 7 2.52 13.77 4.75
CA ASN A 7 1.43 14.43 5.47
C ASN A 7 0.58 13.45 6.31
N GLY A 8 1.05 12.23 6.55
CA GLY A 8 0.39 11.27 7.43
C GLY A 8 -0.71 10.44 6.77
N ALA A 9 -0.75 10.36 5.43
CA ALA A 9 -1.64 9.42 4.75
C ALA A 9 -1.35 7.98 5.20
N GLU A 10 -2.41 7.23 5.51
CA GLU A 10 -2.31 5.84 5.94
C GLU A 10 -1.93 4.93 4.76
N VAL A 11 -0.68 4.48 4.75
CA VAL A 11 -0.09 3.70 3.63
C VAL A 11 -0.71 2.30 3.44
N ASN A 12 -1.43 1.83 4.46
CA ASN A 12 -2.07 0.51 4.52
C ASN A 12 -3.60 0.60 4.60
N ALA A 13 -4.18 1.79 4.37
CA ALA A 13 -5.62 1.95 4.29
C ALA A 13 -6.19 1.00 3.25
N LYS A 14 -7.35 0.43 3.53
CA LYS A 14 -8.06 -0.42 2.59
C LYS A 14 -9.25 0.33 2.02
N ASP A 15 -9.53 0.10 0.75
CA ASP A 15 -10.78 0.52 0.14
C ASP A 15 -11.91 -0.49 0.41
N ASP A 16 -13.08 -0.24 -0.21
CA ASP A 16 -14.25 -1.10 -0.09
C ASP A 16 -14.05 -2.49 -0.72
N ASP A 17 -13.06 -2.65 -1.59
CA ASP A 17 -12.65 -3.93 -2.21
C ASP A 17 -11.56 -4.64 -1.38
N ASP A 18 -11.29 -4.17 -0.16
CA ASP A 18 -10.33 -4.75 0.78
C ASP A 18 -8.87 -4.66 0.24
N GLN A 19 -8.63 -3.78 -0.75
CA GLN A 19 -7.33 -3.56 -1.40
C GLN A 19 -6.57 -2.40 -0.76
N THR A 20 -5.24 -2.55 -0.62
CA THR A 20 -4.37 -1.45 -0.20
C THR A 20 -3.86 -0.63 -1.40
N PRO A 21 -3.31 0.58 -1.18
CA PRO A 21 -2.59 1.31 -2.21
C PRO A 21 -1.51 0.47 -2.92
N LEU A 22 -0.86 -0.46 -2.21
CA LEU A 22 0.16 -1.33 -2.79
C LEU A 22 -0.45 -2.39 -3.71
N ASP A 23 -1.61 -2.95 -3.36
CA ASP A 23 -2.32 -3.90 -4.22
C ASP A 23 -2.66 -3.26 -5.58
N TRP A 24 -3.15 -2.02 -5.56
CA TRP A 24 -3.43 -1.26 -6.77
C TRP A 24 -2.17 -0.95 -7.59
N ALA A 25 -1.07 -0.56 -6.94
CA ALA A 25 0.19 -0.30 -7.63
C ALA A 25 0.71 -1.55 -8.36
N ILE A 26 0.62 -2.72 -7.71
CA ILE A 26 1.02 -4.01 -8.31
C ILE A 26 0.08 -4.38 -9.48
N LYS A 27 -1.24 -4.29 -9.27
CA LYS A 27 -2.26 -4.64 -10.28
C LYS A 27 -2.07 -3.86 -11.58
N TYR A 28 -1.72 -2.59 -11.47
CA TYR A 28 -1.47 -1.70 -12.61
C TYR A 28 0.00 -1.63 -13.04
N LYS A 29 0.87 -2.49 -12.51
CA LYS A 29 2.31 -2.56 -12.83
C LYS A 29 3.05 -1.22 -12.65
N GLN A 30 2.66 -0.45 -11.64
CA GLN A 30 3.27 0.83 -11.28
C GLN A 30 4.46 0.59 -10.35
N THR A 31 5.57 0.06 -10.88
CA THR A 31 6.74 -0.37 -10.10
C THR A 31 7.29 0.73 -9.20
N GLU A 32 7.46 1.95 -9.72
CA GLU A 32 7.98 3.08 -8.92
C GLU A 32 7.08 3.44 -7.73
N ILE A 33 5.76 3.37 -7.92
CA ILE A 33 4.79 3.62 -6.85
C ILE A 33 4.81 2.48 -5.83
N ALA A 34 4.91 1.24 -6.29
CA ALA A 34 5.01 0.07 -5.41
C ALA A 34 6.27 0.14 -4.54
N ASP A 35 7.41 0.49 -5.11
CA ASP A 35 8.68 0.66 -4.40
C ASP A 35 8.60 1.80 -3.38
N LEU A 36 8.00 2.93 -3.75
CA LEU A 36 7.76 4.05 -2.84
C LEU A 36 6.88 3.63 -1.66
N LEU A 37 5.77 2.95 -1.92
CA LEU A 37 4.86 2.47 -0.86
C LEU A 37 5.59 1.50 0.07
N ARG A 38 6.35 0.53 -0.47
CA ARG A 38 7.16 -0.41 0.32
C ARG A 38 8.18 0.29 1.19
N LYS A 39 8.90 1.29 0.65
CA LYS A 39 9.87 2.09 1.41
C LYS A 39 9.25 2.77 2.63
N HIS A 40 7.96 3.09 2.55
CA HIS A 40 7.19 3.69 3.64
C HIS A 40 6.36 2.68 4.46
N GLY A 41 6.66 1.37 4.35
CA GLY A 41 5.99 0.33 5.13
C GLY A 41 4.63 -0.13 4.59
N GLY A 42 4.31 0.24 3.35
CA GLY A 42 3.15 -0.26 2.61
C GLY A 42 3.22 -1.78 2.41
N LYS A 43 2.09 -2.44 2.68
CA LYS A 43 1.91 -3.89 2.60
C LYS A 43 0.68 -4.20 1.73
N THR A 44 0.68 -5.38 1.11
CA THR A 44 -0.51 -5.89 0.43
C THR A 44 -1.57 -6.27 1.45
N SER A 45 -2.83 -6.30 1.03
CA SER A 45 -3.92 -6.80 1.88
C SER A 45 -3.66 -8.23 2.38
N GLU A 46 -3.02 -9.08 1.56
CA GLU A 46 -2.60 -10.44 1.92
C GLU A 46 -1.53 -10.46 3.02
N GLU A 47 -0.50 -9.61 2.90
CA GLU A 47 0.56 -9.50 3.92
C GLU A 47 0.01 -9.03 5.27
N LEU A 48 -0.97 -8.12 5.24
CA LEU A 48 -1.65 -7.66 6.46
C LEU A 48 -2.50 -8.78 7.09
N LYS A 49 -3.17 -9.60 6.28
CA LYS A 49 -3.93 -10.78 6.77
C LYS A 49 -2.99 -11.82 7.39
N ALA A 50 -1.81 -12.03 6.82
CA ALA A 50 -0.82 -12.98 7.33
C ALA A 50 -0.19 -12.54 8.66
N ALA A 51 -0.04 -11.23 8.90
CA ALA A 51 0.55 -10.69 10.13
C ALA A 51 -0.39 -10.68 11.34
N GLY A 52 -1.70 -10.89 11.13
CA GLY A 52 -2.72 -10.89 12.19
C GLY A 52 -3.08 -12.28 12.73
N LYS A 53 -2.40 -13.34 12.28
CA LYS A 53 -2.48 -14.70 12.83
C LYS A 53 -1.34 -14.96 13.80
#